data_AF-A0A818TUF7-F1
#
_entry.id   AF-A0A818TUF7-F1
#
_cell.length_a   1.000
_cell.length_b   1.000
_cell.length_c   1.000
_cell.angle_alpha   90.00
_cell.angle_beta   90.00
_cell.angle_gamma   90.00
#
_symmetry.space_group_name_H-M   'P 1'
#
loop_
_entity.id
_entity.type
_entity.pdbx_description
1 polymer ?
#
loop_
_entity_poly.entity_id
_entity_poly.type
_entity_poly.pdbx_seq_one_letter_code
_entity_poly.pdbx_strand_id
1 'polypeptide(L)'
;MVSDQKQMQVNSSNILNGSKQNLPTIYDTYTKFKKNSILLIISSLGFLANFDELVYLPALHMVVQDLHTTDTLGLLTTSVYVLGNSFGGLIWGVLSDCYGRKSVMLLGLCGFVLSVASSYFSPNIHIFLVSRILQGAFICVALIVGQATIADIYPPNERGRAIAFFYAFYFMATLVGPIIGGPLSYRFGWRSTFIVVEILTIVLFILYVLLVPETHQYIIICKYHKTGTKLLEYDLLVKPKLQNPCSTLAYLKETTILPYVFLLAIGYMSMNVAQTFASIELSKVPYDYKPDLIGMLYIPISIAAFSGSIIGGILSDYTAVRYTTTLKIDEGHVVPALLFCIVIY
;
A
#
# COMPACT_ATOMS: atom_id res chain seq x y z
N MET A 1 -36.58 17.71 -45.73
CA MET A 1 -36.99 16.50 -44.98
C MET A 1 -35.80 15.67 -44.50
N VAL A 2 -34.94 15.11 -45.37
CA VAL A 2 -33.72 14.37 -44.91
C VAL A 2 -32.61 15.31 -44.41
N SER A 3 -32.52 16.54 -44.94
CA SER A 3 -31.61 17.59 -44.47
C SER A 3 -31.95 18.08 -43.06
N ASP A 4 -33.23 18.25 -42.75
CA ASP A 4 -33.71 18.80 -41.47
C ASP A 4 -33.54 17.81 -40.31
N GLN A 5 -33.68 16.50 -40.57
CA GLN A 5 -33.42 15.46 -39.57
C GLN A 5 -31.93 15.32 -39.23
N LYS A 6 -31.04 15.54 -40.21
CA LYS A 6 -29.58 15.54 -39.99
C LYS A 6 -29.15 16.77 -39.18
N GLN A 7 -29.75 17.93 -39.44
CA GLN A 7 -29.55 19.14 -38.63
C GLN A 7 -30.14 19.02 -37.21
N MET A 8 -31.29 18.36 -37.03
CA MET A 8 -31.81 18.08 -35.69
C MET A 8 -30.94 17.10 -34.90
N GLN A 9 -30.39 16.05 -35.52
CA GLN A 9 -29.47 15.12 -34.84
C GLN A 9 -28.14 15.79 -34.46
N VAL A 10 -27.58 16.62 -35.33
CA VAL A 10 -26.35 17.38 -35.05
C VAL A 10 -26.58 18.46 -33.98
N ASN A 11 -27.75 19.13 -33.97
CA ASN A 11 -28.09 20.04 -32.88
C ASN A 11 -28.36 19.30 -31.57
N SER A 12 -28.97 18.11 -31.60
CA SER A 12 -29.21 17.29 -30.38
C SER A 12 -27.91 16.79 -29.77
N SER A 13 -26.96 16.34 -30.58
CA SER A 13 -25.62 15.93 -30.12
C SER A 13 -24.77 17.11 -29.68
N ASN A 14 -24.88 18.29 -30.31
CA ASN A 14 -24.22 19.52 -29.85
C ASN A 14 -24.84 20.09 -28.56
N ILE A 15 -26.15 19.96 -28.34
CA ILE A 15 -26.82 20.33 -27.09
C ILE A 15 -26.45 19.33 -25.97
N LEU A 16 -26.38 18.03 -26.28
CA LEU A 16 -25.88 17.02 -25.34
C LEU A 16 -24.40 17.26 -25.00
N ASN A 17 -23.55 17.58 -25.98
CA ASN A 17 -22.13 17.91 -25.74
C ASN A 17 -21.95 19.23 -24.97
N GLY A 18 -22.74 20.26 -25.27
CA GLY A 18 -22.73 21.54 -24.54
C GLY A 18 -23.28 21.43 -23.11
N SER A 19 -24.24 20.53 -22.87
CA SER A 19 -24.73 20.22 -21.53
C SER A 19 -23.77 19.32 -20.73
N LYS A 20 -23.03 18.43 -21.42
CA LYS A 20 -21.99 17.59 -20.81
C LYS A 20 -20.75 18.37 -20.38
N GLN A 21 -20.36 19.42 -21.11
CA GLN A 21 -19.20 20.26 -20.77
C GLN A 21 -19.31 21.00 -19.42
N ASN A 22 -20.53 21.16 -18.87
CA ASN A 22 -20.77 21.86 -17.60
C ASN A 22 -21.05 20.94 -16.41
N LEU A 23 -21.01 19.61 -16.59
CA LEU A 23 -21.20 18.66 -15.49
C LEU A 23 -19.90 18.56 -14.67
N PRO A 24 -19.97 18.67 -13.33
CA PRO A 24 -18.79 18.46 -12.49
C PRO A 24 -18.28 17.03 -12.65
N THR A 25 -16.96 16.87 -12.67
CA THR A 25 -16.32 15.55 -12.71
C THR A 25 -16.35 14.90 -11.33
N ILE A 26 -16.21 13.56 -11.26
CA ILE A 26 -16.08 12.85 -9.97
C ILE A 26 -14.96 13.44 -9.11
N TYR A 27 -13.87 13.89 -9.73
CA TYR A 27 -12.71 14.42 -9.02
C TYR A 27 -12.97 15.80 -8.37
N ASP A 28 -13.96 16.55 -8.83
CA ASP A 28 -14.30 17.87 -8.27
C ASP A 28 -15.16 17.79 -7.01
N THR A 29 -15.58 16.59 -6.63
CA THR A 29 -16.41 16.31 -5.44
C THR A 29 -15.77 16.77 -4.13
N TYR A 30 -14.43 16.83 -4.07
CA TYR A 30 -13.69 17.12 -2.85
C TYR A 30 -12.83 18.38 -2.99
N THR A 31 -12.87 19.25 -1.98
CA THR A 31 -11.98 20.41 -1.88
C THR A 31 -10.52 19.98 -1.72
N LYS A 32 -9.59 20.80 -2.21
CA LYS A 32 -8.15 20.51 -2.16
C LYS A 32 -7.64 20.21 -0.74
N PHE A 33 -8.13 20.95 0.25
CA PHE A 33 -7.80 20.71 1.66
C PHE A 33 -8.22 19.30 2.10
N LYS A 34 -9.47 18.90 1.80
CA LYS A 34 -9.99 17.59 2.16
C LYS A 34 -9.26 16.45 1.44
N LYS A 35 -8.92 16.62 0.15
CA LYS A 35 -8.09 15.65 -0.59
C LYS A 35 -6.73 15.43 0.09
N ASN A 36 -6.06 16.51 0.46
CA ASN A 36 -4.75 16.44 1.13
C ASN A 36 -4.84 15.81 2.53
N SER A 37 -5.91 16.11 3.29
CA SER A 37 -6.14 15.45 4.58
C SER A 37 -6.35 13.93 4.43
N ILE A 38 -7.15 13.51 3.44
CA ILE A 38 -7.36 12.09 3.14
C ILE A 38 -6.03 11.44 2.73
N LEU A 39 -5.26 12.09 1.85
CA LEU A 39 -3.95 11.61 1.43
C LEU A 39 -3.00 11.42 2.61
N LEU A 40 -2.95 12.37 3.55
CA LEU A 40 -2.08 12.27 4.72
C LEU A 40 -2.46 11.11 5.64
N ILE A 41 -3.76 10.90 5.89
CA ILE A 41 -4.24 9.77 6.71
C ILE A 41 -3.92 8.44 6.03
N ILE A 42 -4.19 8.33 4.73
CA ILE A 42 -3.93 7.09 3.98
C ILE A 42 -2.43 6.81 3.90
N SER A 43 -1.61 7.84 3.68
CA SER A 43 -0.15 7.71 3.68
C SER A 43 0.38 7.29 5.06
N SER A 44 -0.24 7.78 6.15
CA SER A 44 0.09 7.35 7.51
C SER A 44 -0.30 5.90 7.78
N LEU A 45 -1.41 5.41 7.21
CA LEU A 45 -1.76 3.99 7.22
C LEU A 45 -0.79 3.14 6.38
N GLY A 46 -0.32 3.67 5.25
CA GLY A 46 0.76 3.05 4.46
C GLY A 46 2.07 2.95 5.26
N PHE A 47 2.45 4.00 5.98
CA PHE A 47 3.57 3.98 6.92
C PHE A 47 3.40 2.88 7.96
N LEU A 48 2.22 2.77 8.58
CA LEU A 48 1.92 1.75 9.59
C LEU A 48 2.16 0.32 9.05
N ALA A 49 1.79 0.08 7.79
CA ALA A 49 1.90 -1.25 7.18
C ALA A 49 3.34 -1.77 7.06
N ASN A 50 4.29 -0.89 6.76
CA ASN A 50 5.71 -1.23 6.71
C ASN A 50 6.36 -1.09 8.09
N PHE A 51 5.90 -0.15 8.92
CA PHE A 51 6.42 0.06 10.25
C PHE A 51 6.23 -1.16 11.16
N ASP A 52 5.06 -1.82 11.13
CA ASP A 52 4.80 -3.04 11.89
C ASP A 52 5.80 -4.16 11.58
N GLU A 53 6.15 -4.33 10.30
CA GLU A 53 7.10 -5.35 9.87
C GLU A 53 8.51 -5.09 10.41
N LEU A 54 8.94 -3.82 10.42
CA LEU A 54 10.34 -3.46 10.64
C LEU A 54 10.66 -3.04 12.08
N VAL A 55 9.67 -2.62 12.86
CA VAL A 55 9.89 -2.10 14.22
C VAL A 55 10.41 -3.16 15.20
N TYR A 56 10.02 -4.44 15.03
CA TYR A 56 10.45 -5.50 15.95
C TYR A 56 11.69 -6.27 15.47
N LEU A 57 12.16 -6.02 14.23
CA LEU A 57 13.31 -6.72 13.66
C LEU A 57 14.57 -6.65 14.54
N PRO A 58 14.98 -5.49 15.11
CA PRO A 58 16.16 -5.44 15.99
C PRO A 58 16.02 -6.28 17.26
N ALA A 59 14.79 -6.61 17.65
CA ALA A 59 14.45 -7.37 18.85
C ALA A 59 14.27 -8.87 18.56
N LEU A 60 14.51 -9.33 17.32
CA LEU A 60 14.16 -10.70 16.91
C LEU A 60 14.86 -11.76 17.77
N HIS A 61 16.11 -11.52 18.17
CA HIS A 61 16.81 -12.41 19.09
C HIS A 61 16.16 -12.48 20.48
N MET A 62 15.63 -11.37 21.00
CA MET A 62 14.90 -11.35 22.27
C MET A 62 13.61 -12.16 22.19
N VAL A 63 12.92 -12.12 21.05
CA VAL A 63 11.73 -12.94 20.80
C VAL A 63 12.08 -14.42 20.86
N VAL A 64 13.20 -14.81 20.23
CA VAL A 64 13.68 -16.20 20.22
C VAL A 64 13.99 -16.70 21.64
N GLN A 65 14.67 -15.87 22.43
CA GLN A 65 15.02 -16.20 23.82
C GLN A 65 13.79 -16.29 24.73
N ASP A 66 12.90 -15.31 24.68
CA ASP A 66 11.72 -15.20 25.55
C ASP A 66 10.65 -16.26 25.27
N LEU A 67 10.50 -16.65 23.99
CA LEU A 67 9.57 -17.73 23.59
C LEU A 67 10.24 -19.11 23.58
N HIS A 68 11.48 -19.23 24.07
CA HIS A 68 12.25 -20.47 24.15
C HIS A 68 12.23 -21.28 22.83
N THR A 69 12.50 -20.61 21.71
CA THR A 69 12.40 -21.18 20.37
C THR A 69 13.74 -21.21 19.63
N THR A 70 13.75 -21.68 18.39
CA THR A 70 14.92 -21.68 17.52
C THR A 70 14.96 -20.43 16.63
N ASP A 71 16.15 -20.04 16.20
CA ASP A 71 16.34 -18.93 15.24
C ASP A 71 15.53 -19.15 13.95
N THR A 72 15.45 -20.39 13.48
CA THR A 72 14.66 -20.76 12.28
C THR A 72 13.19 -20.37 12.44
N LEU A 73 12.60 -20.63 13.61
CA LEU A 73 11.23 -20.25 13.90
C LEU A 73 11.11 -18.73 14.13
N GLY A 74 12.14 -18.06 14.64
CA GLY A 74 12.22 -16.60 14.71
C GLY A 74 12.17 -15.97 13.33
N LEU A 75 13.04 -16.39 12.39
CA LEU A 75 13.04 -15.92 11.00
C LEU A 75 11.71 -16.22 10.28
N LEU A 76 11.10 -17.36 10.59
CA LEU A 76 9.81 -17.76 10.02
C LEU A 76 8.71 -16.73 10.33
N THR A 77 8.78 -16.00 11.45
CA THR A 77 7.78 -14.98 11.82
C THR A 77 7.67 -13.85 10.80
N THR A 78 8.79 -13.41 10.22
CA THR A 78 8.81 -12.41 9.14
C THR A 78 8.32 -13.03 7.83
N SER A 79 8.73 -14.27 7.52
CA SER A 79 8.29 -14.94 6.28
C SER A 79 6.78 -15.18 6.24
N VAL A 80 6.19 -15.63 7.34
CA VAL A 80 4.73 -15.90 7.40
C VAL A 80 3.90 -14.61 7.42
N TYR A 81 4.48 -13.49 7.89
CA TYR A 81 3.86 -12.17 7.78
C TYR A 81 3.75 -11.74 6.30
N VAL A 82 4.84 -11.84 5.54
CA VAL A 82 4.85 -11.54 4.10
C VAL A 82 3.89 -12.48 3.33
N LEU A 83 3.82 -13.75 3.74
CA LEU A 83 2.86 -14.70 3.19
C LEU A 83 1.42 -14.26 3.47
N GLY A 84 1.09 -13.89 4.71
CA GLY A 84 -0.21 -13.35 5.08
C GLY A 84 -0.58 -12.12 4.24
N ASN A 85 0.35 -11.16 4.12
CA ASN A 85 0.22 -9.95 3.29
C ASN A 85 -0.11 -10.28 1.83
N SER A 86 0.58 -11.27 1.26
CA SER A 86 0.37 -11.71 -0.12
C SER A 86 -1.05 -12.27 -0.36
N PHE A 87 -1.54 -13.14 0.53
CA PHE A 87 -2.88 -13.73 0.41
C PHE A 87 -3.97 -12.72 0.72
N GLY A 88 -3.80 -11.92 1.76
CA GLY A 88 -4.73 -10.85 2.11
C GLY A 88 -4.92 -9.89 0.94
N GLY A 89 -3.83 -9.58 0.24
CA GLY A 89 -3.88 -8.61 -0.85
C GLY A 89 -4.82 -8.99 -2.00
N LEU A 90 -4.88 -10.28 -2.33
CA LEU A 90 -5.81 -10.80 -3.35
C LEU A 90 -7.28 -10.59 -2.96
N ILE A 91 -7.58 -10.75 -1.67
CA ILE A 91 -8.94 -10.71 -1.14
C ILE A 91 -9.41 -9.26 -0.98
N TRP A 92 -8.61 -8.40 -0.35
CA TRP A 92 -9.03 -7.04 -0.03
C TRP A 92 -9.23 -6.14 -1.24
N GLY A 93 -8.47 -6.36 -2.33
CA GLY A 93 -8.66 -5.62 -3.58
C GLY A 93 -10.08 -5.76 -4.11
N VAL A 94 -10.50 -7.00 -4.38
CA VAL A 94 -11.85 -7.31 -4.89
C VAL A 94 -12.94 -6.89 -3.91
N LEU A 95 -12.74 -7.13 -2.60
CA LEU A 95 -13.70 -6.70 -1.59
C LEU A 95 -13.91 -5.19 -1.62
N SER A 96 -12.83 -4.41 -1.72
CA SER A 96 -12.92 -2.95 -1.73
C SER A 96 -13.66 -2.42 -2.96
N ASP A 97 -13.49 -3.06 -4.12
CA ASP A 97 -14.18 -2.70 -5.36
C ASP A 97 -15.69 -3.04 -5.34
N CYS A 98 -16.14 -3.91 -4.44
CA CYS A 98 -17.55 -4.31 -4.38
C CYS A 98 -18.31 -3.64 -3.23
N TYR A 99 -17.67 -3.57 -2.05
CA TYR A 99 -18.32 -3.16 -0.80
C TYR A 99 -18.00 -1.72 -0.38
N GLY A 100 -17.13 -1.02 -1.12
CA GLY A 100 -16.69 0.34 -0.78
C GLY A 100 -15.30 0.37 -0.16
N ARG A 101 -14.63 1.51 -0.28
CA ARG A 101 -13.28 1.71 0.25
C ARG A 101 -13.30 1.84 1.76
N LYS A 102 -14.24 2.63 2.31
CA LYS A 102 -14.27 2.96 3.75
C LYS A 102 -14.58 1.74 4.60
N SER A 103 -15.66 1.02 4.26
CA SER A 103 -16.09 -0.16 5.02
C SER A 103 -15.03 -1.25 5.05
N VAL A 104 -14.37 -1.50 3.91
CA VAL A 104 -13.35 -2.54 3.78
C VAL A 104 -12.07 -2.17 4.52
N MET A 105 -11.63 -0.91 4.44
CA MET A 105 -10.50 -0.42 5.23
C MET A 105 -10.76 -0.58 6.74
N LEU A 106 -11.95 -0.21 7.22
CA LEU A 106 -12.30 -0.33 8.64
C LEU A 106 -12.33 -1.80 9.10
N LEU A 107 -12.89 -2.71 8.31
CA LEU A 107 -12.90 -4.13 8.64
C LEU A 107 -11.49 -4.70 8.73
N GLY A 108 -10.62 -4.38 7.78
CA GLY A 108 -9.24 -4.83 7.80
C GLY A 108 -8.44 -4.24 8.98
N LEU A 109 -8.61 -2.96 9.28
CA LEU A 109 -7.96 -2.33 10.45
C LEU A 109 -8.45 -2.92 11.78
N CYS A 110 -9.75 -3.21 11.92
CA CYS A 110 -10.27 -3.92 13.09
C CYS A 110 -9.60 -5.29 13.27
N GLY A 111 -9.49 -6.05 12.18
CA GLY A 111 -8.79 -7.34 12.19
C GLY A 111 -7.30 -7.21 12.53
N PHE A 112 -6.65 -6.14 12.05
CA PHE A 112 -5.26 -5.85 12.35
C PHE A 112 -5.04 -5.57 13.85
N VAL A 113 -5.84 -4.69 14.46
CA VAL A 113 -5.83 -4.41 15.91
C VAL A 113 -5.92 -5.71 16.72
N LEU A 114 -6.91 -6.56 16.43
CA LEU A 114 -7.06 -7.85 17.13
C LEU A 114 -5.84 -8.77 16.95
N SER A 115 -5.21 -8.71 15.79
CA SER A 115 -4.05 -9.55 15.47
C SER A 115 -2.78 -9.06 16.15
N VAL A 116 -2.59 -7.74 16.27
CA VAL A 116 -1.48 -7.12 17.01
C VAL A 116 -1.62 -7.38 18.51
N ALA A 117 -2.82 -7.20 19.08
CA ALA A 117 -3.11 -7.59 20.46
C ALA A 117 -2.79 -9.09 20.71
N SER A 118 -3.11 -9.97 19.75
CA SER A 118 -2.80 -11.40 19.85
C SER A 118 -1.30 -11.71 19.85
N SER A 119 -0.48 -10.92 19.13
CA SER A 119 0.99 -11.03 19.19
C SER A 119 1.54 -10.61 20.55
N TYR A 120 1.01 -9.52 21.10
CA TYR A 120 1.44 -9.04 22.40
C TYR A 120 1.21 -10.08 23.52
N PHE A 121 0.03 -10.71 23.52
CA PHE A 121 -0.35 -11.72 24.50
C PHE A 121 0.13 -13.15 24.15
N SER A 122 0.94 -13.34 23.11
CA SER A 122 1.34 -14.67 22.69
C SER A 122 2.26 -15.33 23.75
N PRO A 123 1.90 -16.49 24.32
CA PRO A 123 2.72 -17.19 25.30
C PRO A 123 3.78 -18.08 24.65
N ASN A 124 3.55 -18.52 23.40
CA ASN A 124 4.40 -19.46 22.67
C ASN A 124 4.56 -19.01 21.21
N ILE A 125 5.65 -19.45 20.57
CA ILE A 125 5.98 -19.14 19.17
C ILE A 125 4.88 -19.53 18.16
N HIS A 126 4.14 -20.61 18.40
CA HIS A 126 3.08 -21.04 17.47
C HIS A 126 1.92 -20.05 17.42
N ILE A 127 1.49 -19.52 18.57
CA ILE A 127 0.44 -18.49 18.63
C ILE A 127 0.98 -17.20 18.01
N PHE A 128 2.25 -16.88 18.28
CA PHE A 128 2.91 -15.73 17.67
C PHE A 128 2.93 -15.84 16.13
N LEU A 129 3.31 -16.99 15.56
CA LEU A 129 3.29 -17.24 14.12
C LEU A 129 1.89 -17.05 13.50
N VAL A 130 0.84 -17.61 14.13
CA VAL A 130 -0.54 -17.41 13.66
C VAL A 130 -0.93 -15.93 13.71
N SER A 131 -0.58 -15.23 14.80
CA SER A 131 -0.86 -13.80 14.92
C SER A 131 -0.13 -12.96 13.86
N ARG A 132 1.09 -13.34 13.47
CA ARG A 132 1.86 -12.68 12.40
C ARG A 132 1.26 -12.92 11.01
N ILE A 133 0.76 -14.13 10.74
CA ILE A 133 0.00 -14.41 9.50
C ILE A 133 -1.23 -13.50 9.43
N LEU A 134 -1.99 -13.43 10.52
CA LEU A 134 -3.19 -12.59 10.58
C LEU A 134 -2.85 -11.10 10.44
N GLN A 135 -1.81 -10.61 11.12
CA GLN A 135 -1.35 -9.23 10.99
C GLN A 135 -1.04 -8.88 9.54
N GLY A 136 -0.21 -9.69 8.87
CA GLY A 136 0.10 -9.49 7.46
C GLY A 136 -1.16 -9.50 6.58
N ALA A 137 -2.04 -10.48 6.82
CA ALA A 137 -3.28 -10.62 6.05
C ALA A 137 -4.23 -9.42 6.23
N PHE A 138 -4.28 -8.79 7.40
CA PHE A 138 -5.17 -7.65 7.65
C PHE A 138 -4.56 -6.31 7.27
N ILE A 139 -3.29 -6.06 7.57
CA ILE A 139 -2.64 -4.76 7.36
C ILE A 139 -2.48 -4.40 5.88
N CYS A 140 -2.39 -5.40 5.00
CA CYS A 140 -2.29 -5.19 3.56
C CYS A 140 -3.46 -4.40 2.97
N VAL A 141 -4.61 -4.36 3.66
CA VAL A 141 -5.75 -3.50 3.32
C VAL A 141 -5.34 -2.03 3.19
N ALA A 142 -4.42 -1.55 4.05
CA ALA A 142 -3.95 -0.18 4.07
C ALA A 142 -3.22 0.18 2.78
N LEU A 143 -2.45 -0.77 2.23
CA LEU A 143 -1.70 -0.58 0.99
C LEU A 143 -2.62 -0.59 -0.23
N ILE A 144 -3.49 -1.59 -0.33
CA ILE A 144 -4.30 -1.82 -1.52
C ILE A 144 -5.45 -0.84 -1.60
N VAL A 145 -6.24 -0.74 -0.53
CA VAL A 145 -7.38 0.18 -0.47
C VAL A 145 -6.91 1.62 -0.39
N GLY A 146 -5.73 1.86 0.21
CA GLY A 146 -5.10 3.19 0.21
C GLY A 146 -4.78 3.68 -1.19
N GLN A 147 -4.10 2.87 -2.01
CA GLN A 147 -3.80 3.20 -3.40
C GLN A 147 -5.06 3.35 -4.26
N ALA A 148 -6.03 2.45 -4.09
CA ALA A 148 -7.31 2.54 -4.79
C ALA A 148 -8.05 3.84 -4.43
N THR A 149 -8.02 4.24 -3.16
CA THR A 149 -8.63 5.49 -2.71
C THR A 149 -7.96 6.72 -3.31
N ILE A 150 -6.62 6.73 -3.42
CA ILE A 150 -5.89 7.81 -4.08
C ILE A 150 -6.26 7.87 -5.56
N ALA A 151 -6.36 6.71 -6.22
CA ALA A 151 -6.78 6.63 -7.63
C ALA A 151 -8.21 7.14 -7.85
N ASP A 152 -9.11 6.90 -6.90
CA ASP A 152 -10.51 7.33 -6.97
C ASP A 152 -10.70 8.85 -6.80
N ILE A 153 -9.83 9.53 -6.03
CA ILE A 153 -9.95 10.95 -5.67
C ILE A 153 -9.13 11.89 -6.58
N TYR A 154 -8.00 11.42 -7.09
CA TYR A 154 -7.08 12.23 -7.88
C TYR A 154 -7.22 11.95 -9.39
N PRO A 155 -7.30 13.02 -10.22
CA PRO A 155 -7.30 12.87 -11.67
C PRO A 155 -5.96 12.30 -12.17
N PRO A 156 -5.93 11.64 -13.34
CA PRO A 156 -4.74 10.93 -13.84
C PRO A 156 -3.45 11.77 -13.87
N ASN A 157 -3.55 13.07 -14.17
CA ASN A 157 -2.42 14.00 -14.22
C ASN A 157 -1.78 14.31 -12.86
N GLU A 158 -2.56 14.29 -11.76
CA GLU A 158 -2.05 14.54 -10.40
C GLU A 158 -1.84 13.26 -9.60
N ARG A 159 -2.42 12.14 -10.04
CA ARG A 159 -2.42 10.85 -9.35
C ARG A 159 -1.00 10.33 -9.08
N GLY A 160 -0.09 10.45 -10.05
CA GLY A 160 1.30 9.99 -9.89
C GLY A 160 2.00 10.65 -8.70
N ARG A 161 1.84 11.96 -8.54
CA ARG A 161 2.40 12.72 -7.40
C ARG A 161 1.80 12.29 -6.06
N ALA A 162 0.49 12.03 -6.02
CA ALA A 162 -0.17 11.57 -4.80
C ALA A 162 0.28 10.15 -4.40
N ILE A 163 0.43 9.24 -5.37
CA ILE A 163 0.95 7.89 -5.13
C ILE A 163 2.42 7.95 -4.69
N ALA A 164 3.25 8.81 -5.29
CA ALA A 164 4.63 9.00 -4.86
C ALA A 164 4.72 9.47 -3.40
N PHE A 165 3.86 10.42 -3.00
CA PHE A 165 3.78 10.88 -1.61
C PHE A 165 3.37 9.76 -0.64
N PHE A 166 2.42 8.92 -1.04
CA PHE A 166 2.01 7.75 -0.27
C PHE A 166 3.17 6.77 -0.05
N TYR A 167 3.91 6.43 -1.11
CA TYR A 167 5.05 5.53 -0.99
C TYR A 167 6.25 6.14 -0.27
N ALA A 168 6.42 7.46 -0.30
CA ALA A 168 7.43 8.12 0.51
C ALA A 168 7.20 7.85 2.01
N PHE A 169 5.95 7.89 2.49
CA PHE A 169 5.62 7.49 3.85
C PHE A 169 5.84 6.00 4.10
N TYR A 170 5.44 5.15 3.15
CA TYR A 170 5.69 3.71 3.21
C TYR A 170 7.17 3.38 3.39
N PHE A 171 8.08 4.00 2.64
CA PHE A 171 9.53 3.77 2.77
C PHE A 171 10.16 4.52 3.94
N MET A 172 9.58 5.65 4.38
CA MET A 172 10.03 6.33 5.59
C MET A 172 9.90 5.43 6.83
N ALA A 173 8.91 4.53 6.85
CA ALA A 173 8.80 3.52 7.90
C ALA A 173 10.01 2.57 7.97
N THR A 174 10.69 2.30 6.85
CA THR A 174 11.94 1.51 6.86
C THR A 174 13.04 2.21 7.62
N LEU A 175 13.11 3.54 7.52
CA LEU A 175 14.03 4.33 8.33
C LEU A 175 13.62 4.37 9.80
N VAL A 176 12.36 4.67 10.07
CA VAL A 176 11.88 4.93 11.43
C VAL A 176 11.74 3.66 12.27
N GLY A 177 11.40 2.53 11.64
CA GLY A 177 11.14 1.24 12.28
C GLY A 177 12.27 0.79 13.21
N PRO A 178 13.47 0.46 12.68
CA PRO A 178 14.59 0.01 13.50
C PRO A 178 15.12 1.06 14.48
N ILE A 179 15.05 2.35 14.10
CA ILE A 179 15.49 3.48 14.94
C ILE A 179 14.69 3.56 16.24
N ILE A 180 13.38 3.38 16.16
CA ILE A 180 12.50 3.36 17.33
C ILE A 180 12.54 1.98 17.99
N GLY A 181 12.47 0.93 17.18
CA GLY A 181 12.37 -0.47 17.58
C GLY A 181 13.49 -0.98 18.47
N GLY A 182 14.75 -0.69 18.11
CA GLY A 182 15.92 -1.14 18.88
C GLY A 182 15.94 -0.61 20.31
N PRO A 183 16.00 0.72 20.54
CA PRO A 183 15.98 1.30 21.88
C PRO A 183 14.72 0.96 22.69
N LEU A 184 13.56 0.90 22.02
CA LEU A 184 12.29 0.59 22.65
C LEU A 184 12.27 -0.85 23.20
N SER A 185 12.66 -1.82 22.36
CA SER A 185 12.75 -3.22 22.75
C SER A 185 13.82 -3.49 23.79
N TYR A 186 14.96 -2.79 23.74
CA TYR A 186 16.02 -2.94 24.74
C TYR A 186 15.57 -2.50 26.14
N ARG A 187 14.81 -1.39 26.25
CA ARG A 187 14.39 -0.83 27.55
C ARG A 187 13.13 -1.46 28.12
N PHE A 188 12.15 -1.76 27.28
CA PHE A 188 10.81 -2.18 27.70
C PHE A 188 10.46 -3.61 27.25
N GLY A 189 11.41 -4.32 26.64
CA GLY A 189 11.21 -5.66 26.08
C GLY A 189 10.57 -5.63 24.68
N TRP A 190 10.69 -6.73 23.95
CA TRP A 190 10.20 -6.82 22.55
C TRP A 190 8.70 -6.61 22.42
N ARG A 191 7.89 -6.98 23.42
CA ARG A 191 6.43 -6.79 23.41
C ARG A 191 6.00 -5.33 23.32
N SER A 192 6.85 -4.39 23.75
CA SER A 192 6.57 -2.95 23.69
C SER A 192 6.45 -2.41 22.27
N THR A 193 7.11 -3.03 21.29
CA THR A 193 7.01 -2.61 19.88
C THR A 193 5.58 -2.80 19.35
N PHE A 194 4.94 -3.92 19.69
CA PHE A 194 3.56 -4.22 19.32
C PHE A 194 2.56 -3.28 20.01
N ILE A 195 2.81 -2.88 21.27
CA ILE A 195 1.96 -1.87 21.95
C ILE A 195 1.99 -0.53 21.19
N VAL A 196 3.17 -0.10 20.73
CA VAL A 196 3.28 1.16 19.97
C VAL A 196 2.51 1.05 18.65
N VAL A 197 2.64 -0.07 17.93
CA VAL A 197 1.87 -0.32 16.71
C VAL A 197 0.36 -0.32 16.99
N GLU A 198 -0.08 -0.98 18.06
CA GLU A 198 -1.50 -1.03 18.48
C GLU A 198 -2.05 0.38 18.70
N ILE A 199 -1.34 1.21 19.48
CA ILE A 199 -1.75 2.60 19.78
C ILE A 199 -1.82 3.43 18.50
N LEU A 200 -0.79 3.36 17.65
CA LEU A 200 -0.76 4.08 16.37
C LEU A 200 -1.92 3.64 15.46
N THR A 201 -2.22 2.34 15.43
CA THR A 201 -3.34 1.78 14.67
C THR A 201 -4.67 2.32 15.16
N ILE A 202 -4.91 2.33 16.48
CA ILE A 202 -6.16 2.82 17.07
C ILE A 202 -6.35 4.32 16.78
N VAL A 203 -5.29 5.12 16.91
CA VAL A 203 -5.33 6.56 16.59
C VAL A 203 -5.67 6.77 15.12
N LEU A 204 -4.98 6.07 14.21
CA LEU A 204 -5.26 6.18 12.77
C LEU A 204 -6.63 5.63 12.39
N PHE A 205 -7.11 4.59 13.06
CA PHE A 205 -8.46 4.04 12.90
C PHE A 205 -9.52 5.10 13.24
N ILE A 206 -9.39 5.77 14.39
CA ILE A 206 -10.31 6.84 14.80
C ILE A 206 -10.26 8.00 13.79
N LEU A 207 -9.06 8.44 13.39
CA LEU A 207 -8.91 9.50 12.40
C LEU A 207 -9.53 9.13 11.05
N TYR A 208 -9.36 7.88 10.61
CA TYR A 208 -9.95 7.38 9.37
C TYR A 208 -11.48 7.34 9.44
N VAL A 209 -12.06 6.86 10.55
CA VAL A 209 -13.51 6.86 10.77
C VAL A 209 -14.09 8.28 10.66
N LEU A 210 -13.45 9.26 11.31
CA LEU A 210 -13.96 10.62 11.43
C LEU A 210 -13.74 11.47 10.16
N LEU A 211 -12.58 11.38 9.53
CA LEU A 211 -12.15 12.33 8.51
C LEU A 211 -12.27 11.80 7.08
N VAL A 212 -12.23 10.48 6.87
CA VAL A 212 -12.26 9.88 5.54
C VAL A 212 -13.68 9.47 5.17
N PRO A 213 -14.32 10.11 4.16
CA PRO A 213 -15.61 9.68 3.65
C PRO A 213 -15.47 8.45 2.74
N GLU A 214 -16.60 7.89 2.30
CA GLU A 214 -16.58 6.87 1.23
C GLU A 214 -16.09 7.49 -0.08
N THR A 215 -15.11 6.84 -0.71
CA THR A 215 -14.37 7.33 -1.88
C THR A 215 -14.65 6.50 -3.13
N HIS A 216 -15.31 5.35 -2.98
CA HIS A 216 -15.66 4.48 -4.09
C HIS A 216 -16.52 5.21 -5.14
N GLN A 217 -16.01 5.32 -6.37
CA GLN A 217 -16.64 6.10 -7.45
C GLN A 217 -18.09 5.68 -7.73
N TYR A 218 -18.36 4.37 -7.91
CA TYR A 218 -19.73 3.86 -8.11
C TYR A 218 -20.72 4.32 -7.01
N ILE A 219 -20.36 4.18 -5.74
CA ILE A 219 -21.22 4.56 -4.61
C ILE A 219 -21.48 6.07 -4.60
N ILE A 220 -20.45 6.88 -4.87
CA ILE A 220 -20.57 8.34 -4.94
C ILE A 220 -21.54 8.74 -6.07
N ILE A 221 -21.35 8.22 -7.28
CA ILE A 221 -22.18 8.58 -8.43
C ILE A 221 -23.64 8.21 -8.16
N CYS A 222 -23.92 7.04 -7.58
CA CYS A 222 -25.27 6.66 -7.18
C CYS A 222 -25.88 7.62 -6.14
N LYS A 223 -25.08 8.11 -5.19
CA LYS A 223 -25.52 9.09 -4.17
C LYS A 223 -25.87 10.44 -4.80
N TYR A 224 -25.06 10.94 -5.73
CA TYR A 224 -25.31 12.19 -6.44
C TYR A 224 -26.54 12.11 -7.34
N HIS A 225 -26.72 11.00 -8.06
CA HIS A 225 -27.90 10.78 -8.89
C HIS A 225 -29.19 10.77 -8.07
N LYS A 226 -29.20 10.14 -6.89
CA LYS A 226 -30.34 10.20 -5.95
C LYS A 226 -30.64 11.62 -5.46
N THR A 227 -29.63 12.48 -5.43
CA THR A 227 -29.74 13.89 -5.00
C THR A 227 -30.14 14.81 -6.18
N GLY A 228 -30.38 14.25 -7.37
CA GLY A 228 -30.82 14.98 -8.57
C GLY A 228 -29.70 15.64 -9.37
N THR A 229 -28.43 15.49 -8.95
CA THR A 229 -27.26 16.01 -9.68
C THR A 229 -26.63 14.89 -10.50
N LYS A 230 -26.49 15.08 -11.82
CA LYS A 230 -25.78 14.13 -12.69
C LYS A 230 -24.29 14.49 -12.76
N LEU A 231 -23.43 13.48 -12.78
CA LEU A 231 -21.99 13.62 -13.04
C LEU A 231 -21.71 13.20 -14.48
N LEU A 232 -20.62 13.71 -15.07
CA LEU A 232 -20.25 13.41 -16.46
C LEU A 232 -20.09 11.90 -16.71
N GLU A 233 -19.49 11.21 -15.75
CA GLU A 233 -19.16 9.78 -15.83
C GLU A 233 -20.36 8.86 -15.53
N TYR A 234 -21.56 9.40 -15.30
CA TYR A 234 -22.76 8.61 -14.98
C TYR A 234 -23.08 7.57 -16.07
N ASP A 235 -22.90 7.91 -17.34
CA ASP A 235 -23.21 7.01 -18.45
C ASP A 235 -22.26 5.80 -18.54
N LEU A 236 -21.09 5.84 -17.88
CA LEU A 236 -20.10 4.77 -17.84
C LEU A 236 -20.29 3.81 -16.64
N LEU A 237 -21.36 3.98 -15.88
CA LEU A 237 -21.63 3.20 -14.68
C LEU A 237 -21.84 1.71 -14.97
N VAL A 238 -20.90 0.90 -14.50
CA VAL A 238 -21.07 -0.54 -14.38
C VAL A 238 -21.05 -0.90 -12.89
N LYS A 239 -22.08 -1.59 -12.41
CA LYS A 239 -22.09 -2.07 -11.02
C LYS A 239 -20.94 -3.08 -10.85
N PRO A 240 -20.04 -2.86 -9.89
CA PRO A 240 -18.98 -3.83 -9.63
C PRO A 240 -19.60 -5.15 -9.20
N LYS A 241 -19.14 -6.24 -9.83
CA LYS A 241 -19.48 -7.61 -9.45
C LYS A 241 -18.31 -8.19 -8.68
N LEU A 242 -18.60 -9.03 -7.71
CA LEU A 242 -17.58 -9.80 -7.00
C LEU A 242 -16.90 -10.72 -8.01
N GLN A 243 -15.70 -10.34 -8.43
CA GLN A 243 -14.86 -11.17 -9.28
C GLN A 243 -14.08 -12.15 -8.40
N ASN A 244 -13.59 -13.24 -9.00
CA ASN A 244 -12.74 -14.16 -8.27
C ASN A 244 -11.41 -13.46 -7.95
N PRO A 245 -10.93 -13.42 -6.70
CA PRO A 245 -9.66 -12.74 -6.35
C PRO A 245 -8.46 -13.31 -7.11
N CYS A 246 -8.53 -14.59 -7.49
CA CYS A 246 -7.51 -15.22 -8.30
C CYS A 246 -7.53 -14.79 -9.79
N SER A 247 -8.53 -14.04 -10.25
CA SER A 247 -8.56 -13.56 -11.64
C SER A 247 -7.40 -12.62 -11.95
N THR A 248 -6.91 -11.86 -10.96
CA THR A 248 -5.73 -11.00 -11.10
C THR A 248 -4.47 -11.81 -11.42
N LEU A 249 -4.38 -13.08 -10.99
CA LEU A 249 -3.27 -13.95 -11.39
C LEU A 249 -3.31 -14.30 -12.87
N ALA A 250 -4.43 -14.10 -13.58
CA ALA A 250 -4.47 -14.31 -15.02
C ALA A 250 -3.52 -13.35 -15.78
N TYR A 251 -3.22 -12.16 -15.23
CA TYR A 251 -2.24 -11.24 -15.80
C TYR A 251 -0.82 -11.80 -15.81
N LEU A 252 -0.51 -12.78 -14.94
CA LEU A 252 0.79 -13.47 -14.97
C LEU A 252 0.97 -14.36 -16.20
N LYS A 253 -0.10 -14.67 -16.94
CA LYS A 253 0.00 -15.42 -18.21
C LYS A 253 0.61 -14.59 -19.34
N GLU A 254 0.64 -13.26 -19.19
CA GLU A 254 1.22 -12.37 -20.18
C GLU A 254 2.75 -12.51 -20.18
N THR A 255 3.32 -12.90 -21.32
CA THR A 255 4.76 -13.21 -21.47
C THR A 255 5.69 -12.06 -21.07
N THR A 256 5.24 -10.81 -21.16
CA THR A 256 6.01 -9.63 -20.76
C THR A 256 5.92 -9.34 -19.25
N ILE A 257 4.80 -9.67 -18.60
CA ILE A 257 4.56 -9.34 -17.19
C ILE A 257 5.26 -10.36 -16.28
N LEU A 258 5.23 -11.65 -16.65
CA LEU A 258 5.83 -12.72 -15.85
C LEU A 258 7.32 -12.50 -15.48
N PRO A 259 8.24 -12.23 -16.44
CA PRO A 259 9.65 -12.02 -16.10
C PRO A 259 9.86 -10.79 -15.24
N TYR A 260 9.07 -9.74 -15.43
CA TYR A 260 9.13 -8.52 -14.64
C TYR A 260 8.75 -8.76 -13.18
N VAL A 261 7.61 -9.43 -12.95
CA VAL A 261 7.15 -9.78 -11.59
C VAL A 261 8.16 -10.70 -10.91
N PHE A 262 8.77 -11.63 -11.65
CA PHE A 262 9.78 -12.54 -11.10
C PHE A 262 11.05 -11.80 -10.66
N LEU A 263 11.55 -10.83 -11.46
CA LEU A 263 12.70 -10.01 -11.09
C LEU A 263 12.41 -9.15 -9.84
N LEU A 264 11.24 -8.51 -9.79
CA LEU A 264 10.84 -7.74 -8.60
C LEU A 264 10.72 -8.63 -7.36
N ALA A 265 10.19 -9.84 -7.49
CA ALA A 265 10.08 -10.79 -6.39
C ALA A 265 11.46 -11.21 -5.86
N ILE A 266 12.45 -11.43 -6.73
CA ILE A 266 13.82 -11.73 -6.33
C ILE A 266 14.44 -10.56 -5.56
N GLY A 267 14.30 -9.33 -6.07
CA GLY A 267 14.82 -8.13 -5.39
C GLY A 267 14.16 -7.89 -4.03
N TYR A 268 12.83 -8.06 -3.95
CA TYR A 268 12.11 -7.96 -2.68
C TYR A 268 12.54 -9.06 -1.70
N MET A 269 12.72 -10.29 -2.18
CA MET A 269 13.17 -11.42 -1.36
C MET A 269 14.60 -11.21 -0.83
N SER A 270 15.53 -10.76 -1.66
CA SER A 270 16.92 -10.52 -1.24
C SER A 270 17.00 -9.43 -0.17
N MET A 271 16.23 -8.35 -0.32
CA MET A 271 16.14 -7.26 0.66
C MET A 271 15.61 -7.77 2.01
N ASN A 272 14.51 -8.53 2.01
CA ASN A 272 13.90 -9.05 3.25
C ASN A 272 14.79 -10.08 3.96
N VAL A 273 15.47 -10.94 3.20
CA VAL A 273 16.43 -11.90 3.74
C VAL A 273 17.60 -11.15 4.39
N ALA A 274 18.21 -10.19 3.69
CA ALA A 274 19.32 -9.40 4.23
C ALA A 274 18.91 -8.68 5.53
N GLN A 275 17.73 -8.05 5.55
CA GLN A 275 17.24 -7.36 6.74
C GLN A 275 16.93 -8.30 7.90
N THR A 276 16.34 -9.47 7.68
CA THR A 276 15.96 -10.36 8.78
C THR A 276 17.16 -11.11 9.35
N PHE A 277 18.08 -11.59 8.49
CA PHE A 277 19.26 -12.32 8.92
C PHE A 277 20.27 -11.44 9.68
N ALA A 278 20.41 -10.17 9.28
CA ALA A 278 21.34 -9.26 9.93
C ALA A 278 21.08 -9.16 11.44
N SER A 279 19.82 -9.12 11.89
CA SER A 279 19.52 -9.01 13.33
C SER A 279 19.98 -10.23 14.12
N ILE A 280 19.84 -11.45 13.60
CA ILE A 280 20.22 -12.67 14.32
C ILE A 280 21.73 -12.82 14.32
N GLU A 281 22.38 -12.64 13.16
CA GLU A 281 23.82 -12.82 13.05
C GLU A 281 24.61 -11.80 13.89
N LEU A 282 24.14 -10.55 13.95
CA LEU A 282 24.77 -9.52 14.79
C LEU A 282 24.58 -9.77 16.29
N SER A 283 23.54 -10.50 16.68
CA SER A 283 23.31 -10.87 18.09
C SER A 283 24.14 -12.07 18.55
N LYS A 284 24.75 -12.82 17.63
CA LYS A 284 25.57 -14.01 17.94
C LYS A 284 27.04 -13.65 18.09
N VAL A 285 27.79 -14.56 18.72
CA VAL A 285 29.27 -14.53 18.77
C VAL A 285 29.80 -14.62 17.33
N PRO A 286 30.73 -13.74 16.90
CA PRO A 286 31.64 -12.92 17.70
C PRO A 286 31.16 -11.50 18.06
N TYR A 287 30.01 -11.04 17.57
CA TYR A 287 29.59 -9.64 17.72
C TYR A 287 28.88 -9.36 19.05
N ASP A 288 27.96 -10.24 19.47
CA ASP A 288 27.18 -10.13 20.72
C ASP A 288 26.57 -8.72 20.92
N TYR A 289 26.03 -8.14 19.84
CA TYR A 289 25.48 -6.79 19.88
C TYR A 289 24.11 -6.76 20.54
N LYS A 290 23.91 -5.73 21.36
CA LYS A 290 22.62 -5.44 21.98
C LYS A 290 21.61 -4.88 20.97
N PRO A 291 20.29 -5.06 21.19
CA PRO A 291 19.23 -4.59 20.28
C PRO A 291 19.25 -3.09 19.97
N ASP A 292 19.74 -2.26 20.89
CA ASP A 292 19.89 -0.81 20.68
C ASP A 292 20.93 -0.50 19.59
N LEU A 293 22.09 -1.14 19.65
CA LEU A 293 23.14 -1.02 18.65
C LEU A 293 22.72 -1.65 17.32
N ILE A 294 22.06 -2.82 17.37
CA ILE A 294 21.50 -3.46 16.18
C ILE A 294 20.56 -2.48 15.48
N GLY A 295 19.59 -1.87 16.17
CA GLY A 295 18.69 -0.88 15.58
C GLY A 295 19.41 0.29 14.89
N MET A 296 20.52 0.78 15.47
CA MET A 296 21.34 1.82 14.84
C MET A 296 22.07 1.34 13.58
N LEU A 297 22.48 0.06 13.51
CA LEU A 297 23.13 -0.52 12.33
C LEU A 297 22.19 -0.67 11.13
N TYR A 298 20.87 -0.62 11.33
CA TYR A 298 19.90 -0.57 10.23
C TYR A 298 19.78 0.82 9.62
N ILE A 299 20.30 1.89 10.25
CA ILE A 299 20.19 3.26 9.74
C ILE A 299 20.79 3.39 8.34
N PRO A 300 22.03 2.96 8.05
CA PRO A 300 22.60 3.07 6.71
C PRO A 300 21.80 2.31 5.65
N ILE A 301 21.35 1.09 5.97
CA ILE A 301 20.53 0.25 5.08
C ILE A 301 19.21 0.95 4.76
N SER A 302 18.61 1.58 5.77
CA SER A 302 17.30 2.22 5.63
C SER A 302 17.38 3.57 4.93
N ILE A 303 18.45 4.35 5.16
CA ILE A 303 18.74 5.57 4.39
C ILE A 303 19.00 5.19 2.93
N ALA A 304 19.75 4.12 2.65
CA ALA A 304 19.99 3.64 1.30
C ALA A 304 18.67 3.24 0.61
N ALA A 305 17.81 2.47 1.29
CA ALA A 305 16.50 2.08 0.74
C ALA A 305 15.58 3.30 0.49
N PHE A 306 15.50 4.23 1.45
CA PHE A 306 14.67 5.43 1.31
C PHE A 306 15.18 6.35 0.19
N SER A 307 16.48 6.67 0.20
CA SER A 307 17.09 7.54 -0.82
C SER A 307 17.08 6.90 -2.20
N GLY A 308 17.31 5.59 -2.29
CA GLY A 308 17.20 4.80 -3.51
C GLY A 308 15.80 4.87 -4.12
N SER A 309 14.74 4.81 -3.31
CA SER A 309 13.35 4.92 -3.81
C SER A 309 13.07 6.29 -4.46
N ILE A 310 13.62 7.37 -3.90
CA ILE A 310 13.46 8.74 -4.42
C ILE A 310 14.26 8.91 -5.71
N ILE A 311 15.54 8.52 -5.68
CA ILE A 311 16.44 8.65 -6.85
C ILE A 311 15.95 7.75 -7.98
N GLY A 312 15.52 6.53 -7.68
CA GLY A 312 14.96 5.59 -8.64
C GLY A 312 13.69 6.10 -9.30
N GLY A 313 12.79 6.71 -8.53
CA GLY A 313 11.60 7.38 -9.07
C GLY A 313 11.95 8.52 -10.04
N ILE A 314 12.87 9.40 -9.66
CA ILE A 314 13.32 10.52 -10.51
C ILE A 314 13.97 9.99 -11.79
N LEU A 315 14.82 8.97 -11.69
CA LEU A 315 15.52 8.43 -12.86
C LEU A 315 14.55 7.68 -13.80
N SER A 316 13.57 6.97 -13.23
CA SER A 316 12.46 6.35 -13.95
C SER A 316 11.66 7.39 -14.75
N ASP A 317 11.24 8.47 -14.10
CA ASP A 317 10.45 9.52 -14.76
C ASP A 317 11.26 10.22 -15.86
N TYR A 318 12.54 10.51 -15.58
CA TYR A 318 13.44 11.11 -16.56
C TYR A 318 13.62 10.22 -17.80
N THR A 319 13.83 8.92 -17.60
CA THR A 319 13.98 7.97 -18.71
C THR A 319 12.66 7.79 -19.46
N ALA A 320 11.53 7.66 -18.77
CA ALA A 320 10.21 7.55 -19.39
C ALA A 320 9.92 8.73 -20.33
N VAL A 321 10.12 9.97 -19.87
CA VAL A 321 9.93 11.18 -20.70
C VAL A 321 10.86 11.17 -21.92
N ARG A 322 12.12 10.77 -21.74
CA ARG A 322 13.10 10.69 -22.82
C ARG A 322 12.68 9.67 -23.88
N TYR A 323 12.20 8.49 -23.47
CA TYR A 323 11.74 7.45 -24.40
C TYR A 323 10.49 7.86 -25.16
N THR A 324 9.48 8.45 -24.51
CA THR A 324 8.26 8.95 -25.17
C THR A 324 8.59 10.04 -26.20
N THR A 325 9.49 10.97 -25.84
CA THR A 325 9.90 12.07 -26.74
C THR A 325 10.73 11.57 -27.93
N THR A 326 11.59 10.56 -27.72
CA THR A 326 12.53 10.08 -28.75
C THR A 326 11.88 9.08 -29.71
N LEU A 327 10.99 8.20 -29.23
CA LEU A 327 10.45 7.09 -30.03
C LEU A 327 9.06 7.36 -30.63
N LYS A 328 8.37 8.47 -30.27
CA LYS A 328 6.99 8.78 -30.72
C LYS A 328 6.03 7.58 -30.61
N ILE A 329 6.19 6.76 -29.57
CA ILE A 329 5.31 5.61 -29.33
C ILE A 329 4.06 6.15 -28.61
N ASP A 330 2.88 5.92 -29.20
CA ASP A 330 1.59 6.23 -28.57
C ASP A 330 1.44 5.47 -27.25
N GLU A 331 0.73 6.08 -26.30
CA GLU A 331 0.46 5.55 -24.97
C GLU A 331 -0.09 4.10 -25.07
N GLY A 332 0.72 3.10 -24.71
CA GLY A 332 0.28 1.70 -24.72
C GLY A 332 1.38 0.63 -24.73
N HIS A 333 2.59 0.93 -25.20
CA HIS A 333 3.70 -0.02 -25.23
C HIS A 333 4.86 0.42 -24.32
N VAL A 334 4.62 0.37 -23.00
CA VAL A 334 5.57 0.77 -21.95
C VAL A 334 6.51 -0.41 -21.63
N VAL A 335 7.45 -0.73 -22.52
CA VAL A 335 8.36 -1.89 -22.31
C VAL A 335 9.79 -1.48 -21.90
N PRO A 336 10.40 -0.36 -22.37
CA PRO A 336 11.81 -0.09 -22.04
C PRO A 336 12.06 0.67 -20.73
N ALA A 337 11.14 1.54 -20.28
CA ALA A 337 11.37 2.40 -19.10
C ALA A 337 11.36 1.61 -17.77
N LEU A 338 10.57 0.53 -17.71
CA LEU A 338 10.46 -0.33 -16.53
C LEU A 338 11.73 -1.17 -16.26
N LEU A 339 12.53 -1.46 -17.30
CA LEU A 339 13.77 -2.24 -17.18
C LEU A 339 14.86 -1.50 -16.40
N PHE A 340 14.89 -0.16 -16.42
CA PHE A 340 15.91 0.62 -15.71
C PHE A 340 15.60 0.82 -14.22
N CYS A 341 14.31 0.80 -13.84
CA CYS A 341 13.90 0.83 -12.42
C CYS A 341 14.47 -0.36 -11.62
N ILE A 342 14.73 -1.47 -12.31
CA ILE A 342 15.24 -2.74 -11.76
C ILE A 342 16.71 -2.62 -11.33
N VAL A 343 17.47 -1.67 -11.87
CA VAL A 343 18.91 -1.50 -11.55
C VAL A 343 19.12 -0.67 -10.27
N ILE A 344 18.07 0.02 -9.81
CA ILE A 344 18.15 1.02 -8.72
C ILE A 344 17.52 0.51 -7.42
N TYR A 345 16.73 -0.56 -7.51
CA TYR A 345 16.22 -1.34 -6.38
C TYR A 345 17.19 -2.46 -6.04
#